data_AF-A0A971REG8-F1
#
_entry.id   AF-A0A971REG8-F1
#
_cell.length_a   1.000
_cell.length_b   1.000
_cell.length_c   1.000
_cell.angle_alpha   90.00
_cell.angle_beta   90.00
_cell.angle_gamma   90.00
#
_symmetry.space_group_name_H-M   'P 1'
#
loop_
_entity.id
_entity.type
_entity.pdbx_description
1 polymer ?
#
loop_
_entity_poly.entity_id
_entity_poly.type
_entity_poly.pdbx_seq_one_letter_code
_entity_poly.pdbx_strand_id
1 'polypeptide(L)'
;MADNLGARRFTPRWLPLINGGLPHTDAASAWQSLVHRFPQIPSWPRLPRKSNLENMYVQFSERFPGISMQNGGILVNRNSDLDAGLEQLYLAYLEDDLAYGVTSAAYAAGLDFLLQGNVQLPETPVAIKGEITG
;
A
#
# COMPACT_ATOMS: atom_id res chain seq x y z
N MET A 1 14.99 -1.31 -48.43
CA MET A 1 14.74 -2.40 -47.46
C MET A 1 14.23 -1.73 -46.20
N ALA A 2 12.92 -1.74 -45.99
CA ALA A 2 12.30 -1.23 -44.76
C ALA A 2 11.97 -2.44 -43.89
N ASP A 3 12.61 -2.53 -42.74
CA ASP A 3 12.35 -3.54 -41.72
C ASP A 3 10.92 -3.38 -41.22
N ASN A 4 10.06 -4.31 -41.63
CA ASN A 4 8.70 -4.40 -41.15
C ASN A 4 8.76 -5.03 -39.76
N LEU A 5 8.89 -4.20 -38.73
CA LEU A 5 8.80 -4.60 -37.32
C LEU A 5 7.39 -5.13 -37.06
N GLY A 6 7.19 -6.42 -37.34
CA GLY A 6 5.93 -7.12 -37.15
C GLY A 6 5.44 -6.90 -35.72
N ALA A 7 4.33 -6.19 -35.58
CA ALA A 7 3.69 -5.96 -34.29
C ALA A 7 3.47 -7.32 -33.61
N ARG A 8 4.18 -7.57 -32.49
CA ARG A 8 3.99 -8.78 -31.71
C ARG A 8 2.53 -8.87 -31.30
N ARG A 9 1.88 -9.98 -31.69
CA ARG A 9 0.51 -10.27 -31.26
C ARG A 9 0.48 -10.35 -29.73
N PHE A 10 -0.38 -9.55 -29.11
CA PHE A 10 -0.62 -9.63 -27.67
C PHE A 10 -1.21 -10.99 -27.30
N THR A 11 -0.61 -11.65 -26.30
CA THR A 11 -1.09 -12.93 -25.76
C THR A 11 -1.29 -12.77 -24.25
N PRO A 12 -2.55 -12.75 -23.74
CA PRO A 12 -2.81 -12.61 -22.31
C PRO A 12 -2.33 -13.85 -21.54
N ARG A 13 -1.63 -13.63 -20.43
CA ARG A 13 -1.18 -14.71 -19.52
C ARG A 13 -2.21 -15.13 -18.47
N TRP A 14 -3.31 -14.37 -18.32
CA TRP A 14 -4.39 -14.62 -17.35
C TRP A 14 -3.91 -14.82 -15.91
N LEU A 15 -2.91 -14.05 -15.48
CA LEU A 15 -2.38 -14.13 -14.12
C LEU A 15 -3.36 -13.51 -13.12
N PRO A 16 -3.57 -14.14 -11.94
CA PRO A 16 -4.49 -13.64 -10.93
C PRO A 16 -3.96 -12.38 -10.23
N LEU A 17 -4.88 -11.51 -9.82
CA LEU A 17 -4.63 -10.40 -8.89
C LEU A 17 -5.55 -10.57 -7.69
N ILE A 18 -5.00 -10.37 -6.48
CA ILE A 18 -5.77 -10.44 -5.23
C ILE A 18 -6.03 -9.03 -4.69
N ASN A 19 -7.22 -8.83 -4.10
CA ASN A 19 -7.51 -7.63 -3.32
C ASN A 19 -6.82 -7.80 -1.95
N GLY A 20 -5.76 -7.02 -1.69
CA GLY A 20 -4.66 -7.37 -0.77
C GLY A 20 -5.03 -7.51 0.71
N GLY A 21 -6.28 -7.29 1.10
CA GLY A 21 -6.77 -7.50 2.46
C GLY A 21 -6.81 -8.97 2.85
N LEU A 22 -6.04 -9.37 3.86
CA LEU A 22 -5.94 -10.75 4.30
C LEU A 22 -6.38 -10.93 5.77
N PRO A 23 -6.97 -12.08 6.12
CA PRO A 23 -7.46 -12.37 7.48
C PRO A 23 -6.34 -12.75 8.46
N HIS A 24 -5.18 -12.10 8.37
CA HIS A 24 -3.99 -12.32 9.18
C HIS A 24 -3.79 -11.18 10.20
N THR A 25 -3.13 -11.49 11.31
CA THR A 25 -2.69 -10.52 12.34
C THR A 25 -1.19 -10.26 12.31
N ASP A 26 -0.44 -11.05 11.53
CA ASP A 26 1.01 -11.05 11.42
C ASP A 26 1.44 -10.95 9.95
N ALA A 27 2.41 -10.08 9.67
CA ALA A 27 2.85 -9.78 8.31
C ALA A 27 3.64 -10.95 7.68
N ALA A 28 4.46 -11.65 8.47
CA ALA A 28 5.27 -12.76 7.96
C ALA A 28 4.38 -13.90 7.44
N SER A 29 3.38 -14.32 8.21
CA SER A 29 2.42 -15.36 7.82
C SER A 29 1.56 -14.96 6.60
N ALA A 30 1.22 -13.68 6.49
CA ALA A 30 0.48 -13.14 5.35
C ALA A 30 1.33 -13.19 4.07
N TRP A 31 2.57 -12.71 4.14
CA TRP A 31 3.53 -12.77 3.04
C TRP A 31 3.82 -14.20 2.60
N GLN A 32 4.11 -15.11 3.53
CA GLN A 32 4.31 -16.53 3.25
C GLN A 32 3.14 -17.12 2.46
N SER A 33 1.91 -16.75 2.83
CA SER A 33 0.69 -17.22 2.15
C SER A 33 0.55 -16.65 0.74
N LEU A 34 0.94 -15.40 0.53
CA LEU A 34 0.88 -14.70 -0.76
C LEU A 34 1.93 -15.22 -1.74
N VAL A 35 3.20 -15.29 -1.36
CA VAL A 35 4.25 -15.77 -2.26
C VAL A 35 4.03 -17.23 -2.66
N HIS A 36 3.46 -18.05 -1.77
CA HIS A 36 3.11 -19.44 -2.08
C HIS A 36 1.97 -19.56 -3.09
N ARG A 37 0.94 -18.72 -3.00
CA ARG A 37 -0.30 -18.84 -3.81
C ARG A 37 -0.29 -18.00 -5.07
N PHE A 38 0.41 -16.87 -5.06
CA PHE A 38 0.46 -15.88 -6.13
C PHE A 38 1.91 -15.52 -6.50
N PRO A 39 2.76 -16.48 -6.87
CA PRO A 39 4.19 -16.24 -7.03
C PRO A 39 4.53 -15.28 -8.18
N GLN A 40 3.70 -15.20 -9.22
CA GLN A 40 3.97 -14.31 -10.36
C GLN A 40 3.62 -12.86 -10.07
N ILE A 41 2.54 -12.60 -9.31
CA ILE A 41 2.10 -11.24 -8.95
C ILE A 41 1.63 -11.21 -7.49
N PRO A 42 2.54 -11.37 -6.51
CA PRO A 42 2.16 -11.22 -5.11
C PRO A 42 1.72 -9.77 -4.86
N SER A 43 0.80 -9.58 -3.91
CA SER A 43 0.37 -8.24 -3.49
C SER A 43 0.89 -7.96 -2.09
N TRP A 44 1.28 -6.73 -1.75
CA TRP A 44 1.56 -6.45 -0.34
C TRP A 44 0.27 -6.63 0.48
N PRO A 45 0.31 -7.33 1.61
CA PRO A 45 -0.89 -7.59 2.38
C PRO A 45 -1.30 -6.36 3.18
N ARG A 46 -2.60 -6.11 3.24
CA ARG A 46 -3.24 -5.29 4.28
C ARG A 46 -3.81 -6.20 5.34
N LEU A 47 -3.64 -5.87 6.61
CA LEU A 47 -3.96 -6.74 7.75
C LEU A 47 -5.11 -6.18 8.61
N PRO A 48 -6.36 -6.13 8.11
CA PRO A 48 -7.47 -5.53 8.83
C PRO A 48 -7.80 -6.21 10.18
N ARG A 49 -7.36 -7.46 10.40
CA ARG A 49 -7.48 -8.14 11.70
C ARG A 49 -6.38 -7.75 12.69
N LYS A 50 -5.25 -7.21 12.22
CA LYS A 50 -4.15 -6.73 13.07
C LYS A 50 -4.50 -5.39 13.73
N SER A 51 -5.05 -4.46 12.97
CA SER A 51 -5.33 -3.09 13.42
C SER A 51 -6.35 -2.42 12.53
N ASN A 52 -7.18 -1.54 13.09
CA ASN A 52 -8.05 -0.66 12.30
C ASN A 52 -7.25 0.33 11.42
N LEU A 53 -5.96 0.56 11.74
CA LEU A 53 -5.06 1.40 10.95
C LEU A 53 -4.72 0.78 9.58
N GLU A 54 -4.84 -0.54 9.44
CA GLU A 54 -4.62 -1.29 8.20
C GLU A 54 -5.83 -1.25 7.25
N ASN A 55 -6.90 -0.55 7.65
CA ASN A 55 -8.05 -0.34 6.78
C ASN A 55 -7.63 0.48 5.55
N MET A 56 -8.18 0.14 4.39
CA MET A 56 -7.81 0.66 3.06
C MET A 56 -7.72 2.20 2.97
N TYR A 57 -8.64 2.93 3.61
CA TYR A 57 -8.63 4.40 3.61
C TYR A 57 -7.88 4.99 4.80
N VAL A 58 -7.78 4.25 5.91
CA VAL A 58 -7.04 4.67 7.11
C VAL A 58 -5.54 4.62 6.87
N GLN A 59 -5.06 3.63 6.11
CA GLN A 59 -3.64 3.43 5.82
C GLN A 59 -2.95 4.69 5.28
N PHE A 60 -3.67 5.50 4.49
CA PHE A 60 -3.15 6.73 3.87
C PHE A 60 -3.56 8.01 4.61
N SER A 61 -4.17 7.87 5.78
CA SER A 61 -4.63 8.98 6.61
C SER A 61 -3.59 9.43 7.63
N GLU A 62 -2.46 8.71 7.71
CA GLU A 62 -1.38 9.00 8.65
C GLU A 62 -0.85 10.43 8.45
N ARG A 63 -0.80 11.20 9.54
CA ARG A 63 -0.37 12.63 9.60
C ARG A 63 -1.23 13.63 8.84
N PHE A 64 -2.30 13.21 8.17
CA PHE A 64 -3.20 14.18 7.54
C PHE A 64 -3.90 15.04 8.63
N PRO A 65 -3.81 16.39 8.56
CA PRO A 65 -4.38 17.27 9.57
C PRO A 65 -5.90 17.10 9.73
N GLY A 66 -6.36 17.06 10.98
CA GLY A 66 -7.79 16.97 11.30
C GLY A 66 -8.39 15.58 11.16
N ILE A 67 -7.61 14.54 10.84
CA ILE A 67 -8.09 13.17 10.89
C ILE A 67 -8.01 12.62 12.32
N SER A 68 -9.11 12.03 12.76
CA SER A 68 -9.20 11.26 13.99
C SER A 68 -9.83 9.91 13.73
N MET A 69 -9.40 8.90 14.49
CA MET A 69 -9.98 7.56 14.42
C MET A 69 -11.15 7.45 15.39
N GLN A 70 -12.35 7.16 14.90
CA GLN A 70 -13.54 6.93 15.73
C GLN A 70 -14.31 5.70 15.24
N ASN A 71 -14.69 4.81 16.16
CA ASN A 71 -15.52 3.62 15.89
C ASN A 71 -15.01 2.74 14.71
N GLY A 72 -13.69 2.65 14.52
CA GLY A 72 -13.10 1.87 13.43
C GLY A 72 -13.12 2.56 12.06
N GLY A 73 -13.49 3.84 12.00
CA GLY A 73 -13.45 4.68 10.79
C GLY A 73 -12.68 5.98 10.99
N ILE A 74 -12.60 6.75 9.90
CA ILE A 74 -12.03 8.10 9.88
C ILE A 74 -13.13 9.12 10.16
N LEU A 75 -12.84 10.08 11.04
CA LEU A 75 -13.58 11.32 11.17
C LEU A 75 -12.66 12.49 10.85
N VAL A 76 -13.10 13.36 9.94
CA VAL A 76 -12.46 14.65 9.68
C VAL A 76 -13.05 15.69 10.62
N ASN A 77 -12.29 16.08 11.65
CA ASN A 77 -12.67 17.13 12.57
C ASN A 77 -12.33 18.50 11.97
N ARG A 78 -13.36 19.24 11.56
CA ARG A 78 -13.24 20.59 10.99
C ARG A 78 -13.40 21.71 12.02
N ASN A 79 -13.66 21.37 13.28
CA ASN A 79 -13.90 22.33 14.35
C ASN A 79 -12.62 22.65 15.15
N SER A 80 -11.53 21.92 14.91
CA SER A 80 -10.21 22.25 15.41
C SER A 80 -9.52 23.29 14.52
N ASP A 81 -8.61 24.06 15.10
CA ASP A 81 -7.64 24.83 14.32
C ASP A 81 -6.74 23.86 13.53
N LEU A 82 -6.78 23.96 12.20
CA LEU A 82 -6.03 23.10 11.28
C LEU A 82 -4.94 23.87 10.53
N ASP A 83 -4.85 25.19 10.69
CA ASP A 83 -4.08 26.06 9.80
C ASP A 83 -2.60 25.66 9.79
N ALA A 84 -2.00 25.51 10.98
CA ALA A 84 -0.59 25.11 11.11
C ALA A 84 -0.33 23.71 10.52
N GLY A 85 -1.25 22.76 10.70
CA GLY A 85 -1.09 21.41 10.17
C GLY A 85 -1.20 21.36 8.64
N LEU A 86 -2.16 22.10 8.09
CA LEU A 86 -2.36 22.22 6.64
C LEU A 86 -1.20 22.98 5.97
N GLU A 87 -0.69 24.03 6.62
CA GLU A 87 0.51 24.74 6.17
C GLU A 87 1.72 23.81 6.10
N GLN A 88 1.96 23.00 7.14
CA GLN A 88 3.04 21.99 7.13
C GLN A 88 2.88 20.97 6.01
N LEU A 89 1.66 20.43 5.82
CA LEU A 89 1.38 19.49 4.73
C LEU A 89 1.64 20.15 3.36
N TYR A 90 1.25 21.41 3.19
CA TYR A 90 1.46 22.14 1.94
C TYR A 90 2.93 22.42 1.67
N LEU A 91 3.70 22.81 2.70
CA LEU A 91 5.16 22.99 2.59
C LEU A 91 5.85 21.68 2.21
N ALA A 92 5.52 20.56 2.88
CA ALA A 92 6.08 19.26 2.54
C ALA A 92 5.79 18.86 1.08
N TYR A 93 4.61 19.17 0.57
CA TYR A 93 4.27 18.97 -0.85
C TYR A 93 5.13 19.84 -1.78
N LEU A 94 5.31 21.14 -1.48
CA LEU A 94 6.12 22.05 -2.29
C LEU A 94 7.61 21.67 -2.30
N GLU A 95 8.10 21.06 -1.23
CA GLU A 95 9.49 20.66 -1.05
C GLU A 95 9.77 19.22 -1.52
N ASP A 96 8.77 18.50 -2.05
CA ASP A 96 8.85 17.07 -2.36
C ASP A 96 9.33 16.21 -1.17
N ASP A 97 8.96 16.61 0.07
CA ASP A 97 9.31 15.87 1.29
C ASP A 97 8.47 14.60 1.45
N LEU A 98 8.94 13.52 0.83
CA LEU A 98 8.34 12.20 0.95
C LEU A 98 8.39 11.63 2.38
N ALA A 99 9.30 12.12 3.24
CA ALA A 99 9.39 11.63 4.61
C ALA A 99 8.21 12.10 5.47
N TYR A 100 7.64 13.28 5.16
CA TYR A 100 6.41 13.77 5.78
C TYR A 100 5.23 12.82 5.50
N GLY A 101 5.09 12.38 4.25
CA GLY A 101 4.01 11.50 3.77
C GLY A 101 4.26 9.99 3.95
N VAL A 102 5.30 9.58 4.69
CA VAL A 102 5.64 8.16 4.85
C VAL A 102 4.51 7.40 5.57
N THR A 103 4.14 6.23 5.04
CA THR A 103 3.25 5.29 5.73
C THR A 103 4.08 4.40 6.65
N SER A 104 3.83 4.45 7.95
CA SER A 104 4.57 3.70 8.95
C SER A 104 4.11 2.25 9.05
N ALA A 105 4.93 1.44 9.73
CA ALA A 105 4.62 0.04 10.05
C ALA A 105 3.30 -0.14 10.83
N ALA A 106 2.83 0.89 11.55
CA ALA A 106 1.57 0.84 12.28
C ALA A 106 0.34 0.87 11.36
N TYR A 107 0.45 1.56 10.22
CA TYR A 107 -0.60 1.69 9.21
C TYR A 107 -0.47 0.65 8.10
N ALA A 108 0.74 0.13 7.85
CA ALA A 108 1.03 -0.74 6.72
C ALA A 108 2.08 -1.81 7.05
N ALA A 109 1.81 -2.70 8.01
CA ALA A 109 2.81 -3.67 8.47
C ALA A 109 3.26 -4.61 7.33
N GLY A 110 2.37 -4.97 6.41
CA GLY A 110 2.73 -5.78 5.24
C GLY A 110 3.69 -5.07 4.28
N LEU A 111 3.49 -3.77 4.04
CA LEU A 111 4.37 -2.97 3.19
C LEU A 111 5.73 -2.74 3.87
N ASP A 112 5.73 -2.35 5.13
CA ASP A 112 6.94 -2.16 5.93
C ASP A 112 7.79 -3.44 5.98
N PHE A 113 7.16 -4.60 6.21
CA PHE A 113 7.85 -5.89 6.22
C PHE A 113 8.52 -6.21 4.87
N LEU A 114 7.92 -5.82 3.75
CA LEU A 114 8.54 -5.92 2.43
C LEU A 114 9.72 -4.96 2.27
N LEU A 115 9.55 -3.68 2.63
CA LEU A 115 10.57 -2.66 2.48
C LEU A 115 11.81 -2.91 3.35
N GLN A 116 11.64 -3.59 4.49
CA GLN A 116 12.74 -4.05 5.34
C GLN A 116 13.49 -5.26 4.77
N GLY A 117 13.07 -5.82 3.64
CA GLY A 117 13.72 -6.97 3.02
C GLY A 117 13.39 -8.32 3.68
N ASN A 118 12.33 -8.39 4.48
CA ASN A 118 11.96 -9.62 5.21
C ASN A 118 11.15 -10.61 4.35
N VAL A 119 10.92 -10.30 3.08
CA VAL A 119 10.13 -11.13 2.16
C VAL A 119 11.04 -11.80 1.15
N GLN A 120 11.08 -13.13 1.17
CA GLN A 120 11.67 -13.90 0.09
C GLN A 120 10.71 -13.95 -1.09
N LEU A 121 10.93 -13.10 -2.08
CA LEU A 121 10.19 -13.15 -3.34
C LEU A 121 10.61 -14.37 -4.17
N PRO A 122 9.71 -14.90 -5.02
CA PRO A 122 10.06 -15.91 -6.01
C PRO A 122 11.18 -15.43 -6.94
N GLU A 123 11.86 -16.34 -7.65
CA GLU A 123 12.98 -15.97 -8.53
C GLU A 123 12.57 -15.06 -9.71
N THR A 124 11.33 -15.20 -10.18
CA THR A 124 10.83 -14.50 -11.38
C THR A 124 9.43 -13.91 -11.17
N PRO A 125 9.24 -12.98 -10.20
CA PRO A 125 7.97 -12.27 -10.09
C PRO A 125 7.85 -11.34 -11.30
N VAL A 126 6.64 -11.26 -11.86
CA VAL A 126 6.34 -10.32 -12.94
C VAL A 126 6.20 -8.91 -12.39
N ALA A 127 5.54 -8.79 -11.24
CA ALA A 127 5.35 -7.53 -10.52
C ALA A 127 5.01 -7.81 -9.05
N ILE A 128 5.12 -6.79 -8.21
CA ILE A 128 4.47 -6.77 -6.89
C ILE A 128 3.34 -5.76 -6.99
N LYS A 129 2.14 -6.16 -6.57
CA LYS A 129 0.96 -5.31 -6.66
C LYS A 129 0.69 -4.61 -5.33
N GLY A 130 0.56 -3.30 -5.40
CA GLY A 130 0.06 -2.47 -4.31
C GLY A 130 -1.40 -2.11 -4.50
N GLU A 131 -2.09 -1.84 -3.40
CA GLU A 131 -3.39 -1.16 -3.43
C GLU A 131 -3.30 0.14 -2.65
N ILE A 132 -3.75 1.21 -3.30
CA ILE A 132 -3.89 2.53 -2.71
C ILE A 132 -5.34 2.98 -2.92
N THR A 133 -5.85 3.83 -2.03
CA THR A 133 -7.18 4.43 -2.18
C THR A 133 -7.01 5.85 -2.71
N GLY A 134 -7.64 6.18 -3.84
CA GLY A 134 -7.57 7.50 -4.48
C GLY A 134 -7.91 7.43 -5.95
#